data_AF-A0A3C0GBH7-F1
#
_entry.id   AF-A0A3C0GBH7-F1
#
_cell.length_a   1.000
_cell.length_b   1.000
_cell.length_c   1.000
_cell.angle_alpha   90.00
_cell.angle_beta   90.00
_cell.angle_gamma   90.00
#
_symmetry.space_group_name_H-M   'P 1'
#
loop_
_entity.id
_entity.type
_entity.pdbx_description
1 polymer ?
#
loop_
_entity_poly.entity_id
_entity_poly.type
_entity_poly.pdbx_seq_one_letter_code
_entity_poly.pdbx_strand_id
1 'polypeptide(L)' 'MIAQVQVEVNPPENIKSIVFKGPTEDQFPVIKIGEPLYLEFDDILANEQDYYYKIVHCDYDWTTSSLLKSQFLDGVDNQR' A
#
# COMPACT_ATOMS: atom_id res chain seq x y z
N MET A 1 -2.53 27.63 2.02
CA MET A 1 -2.53 26.23 1.57
C MET A 1 -2.35 25.39 2.82
N ILE A 2 -3.39 24.68 3.26
CA ILE A 2 -3.33 23.86 4.48
C ILE A 2 -3.18 22.42 3.99
N ALA A 3 -2.15 21.71 4.45
CA ALA A 3 -2.02 20.28 4.18
C ALA A 3 -3.19 19.55 4.84
N GLN A 4 -3.78 18.58 4.13
CA GLN A 4 -4.91 17.82 4.67
C GLN A 4 -4.44 16.86 5.77
N VAL A 5 -5.10 16.91 6.92
CA VAL A 5 -4.85 16.01 8.05
C VAL A 5 -5.53 14.68 7.74
N GLN A 6 -4.74 13.68 7.33
CA GLN A 6 -5.19 12.29 7.32
C GLN A 6 -4.89 11.64 8.67
N VAL A 7 -5.79 10.77 9.12
CA VAL A 7 -5.61 10.00 10.35
C VAL A 7 -4.85 8.73 9.99
N GLU A 8 -3.65 8.59 10.56
CA GLU A 8 -2.87 7.37 10.44
C GLU A 8 -3.65 6.20 11.08
N VAL A 9 -3.79 5.11 10.33
CA VAL A 9 -4.41 3.89 10.82
C VAL A 9 -3.31 3.01 11.37
N ASN A 10 -3.38 2.71 12.67
CA ASN A 10 -2.45 1.79 13.29
C ASN A 10 -2.62 0.38 12.71
N PRO A 11 -1.53 -0.33 12.41
CA PRO A 11 -1.60 -1.71 11.98
C PRO A 11 -2.08 -2.62 13.13
N PRO A 12 -2.53 -3.85 12.81
CA PRO A 12 -2.81 -4.89 13.81
C PRO A 12 -1.60 -5.15 14.72
N GLU A 13 -1.83 -5.63 15.95
CA GLU A 13 -0.75 -5.80 16.94
C GLU A 13 0.35 -6.76 16.50
N ASN A 14 0.02 -7.78 15.71
CA ASN A 14 0.96 -8.76 15.22
C ASN A 14 1.80 -8.29 14.01
N ILE A 15 1.34 -7.25 13.31
CA ILE A 15 2.06 -6.70 12.15
C ILE A 15 3.02 -5.62 12.63
N LYS A 16 4.31 -5.80 12.29
CA LYS A 16 5.41 -4.90 12.66
C LYS A 16 6.27 -4.57 11.44
N SER A 17 7.14 -3.58 11.61
CA SER A 17 8.16 -3.22 10.61
C SER A 17 7.61 -2.98 9.19
N ILE A 18 6.46 -2.30 9.08
CA ILE A 18 5.87 -2.00 7.78
C ILE A 18 6.78 -1.00 7.06
N VAL A 19 7.35 -1.42 5.93
CA VAL A 19 8.27 -0.62 5.13
C VAL A 19 7.87 -0.69 3.66
N PHE A 20 7.84 0.48 3.03
CA PHE A 20 7.80 0.60 1.58
C PHE A 20 9.22 0.78 1.05
N LYS A 21 9.65 -0.07 0.11
CA LYS A 21 10.93 0.06 -0.57
C LYS A 21 10.71 0.36 -2.05
N GLY A 22 11.29 1.46 -2.51
CA GLY A 22 11.38 1.80 -3.92
C GLY A 22 12.71 1.34 -4.54
N PRO A 23 13.02 1.83 -5.75
CA PRO A 23 14.33 1.65 -6.38
C PRO A 23 15.47 2.36 -5.63
N THR A 24 15.11 3.43 -4.95
CA THR A 24 15.96 4.11 -3.98
C THR A 24 15.74 3.43 -2.63
N GLU A 25 16.81 3.17 -1.88
CA GLU A 25 16.78 2.54 -0.55
C GLU A 25 16.17 3.47 0.53
N ASP A 26 15.37 4.45 0.13
CA ASP A 26 14.61 5.33 1.01
C ASP A 26 13.21 4.74 1.27
N GLN A 27 12.72 4.97 2.49
CA GLN A 27 11.44 4.42 2.94
C GLN A 27 10.23 5.27 2.50
N PHE A 28 10.38 6.06 1.43
CA PHE A 28 9.35 6.98 0.99
C PHE A 28 8.53 6.34 -0.14
N PRO A 29 7.19 6.24 -0.02
CA PRO A 29 6.36 5.53 -0.99
C PRO A 29 6.05 6.39 -2.22
N VAL A 30 7.09 7.02 -2.81
CA VAL A 30 6.97 7.80 -4.05
C VAL A 30 7.91 7.18 -5.07
N ILE A 31 7.31 6.54 -6.06
CA ILE A 31 8.02 5.88 -7.16
C ILE A 31 7.56 6.44 -8.50
N LYS A 32 8.37 6.24 -9.56
CA LYS A 32 7.93 6.57 -10.92
C LYS A 32 7.07 5.45 -11.49
N ILE A 33 6.23 5.81 -12.47
CA ILE A 33 5.47 4.82 -13.22
C ILE A 33 6.43 3.82 -13.89
N GLY A 34 6.17 2.53 -13.69
CA GLY A 34 6.98 1.43 -14.22
C GLY A 34 8.10 0.95 -13.30
N GLU A 35 8.38 1.65 -12.19
CA GLU A 35 9.31 1.18 -11.16
C GLU A 35 8.59 0.23 -10.18
N PRO A 36 9.28 -0.79 -9.65
CA PRO A 36 8.71 -1.66 -8.64
C PRO A 36 8.61 -0.95 -7.28
N LEU A 37 7.58 -1.29 -6.52
CA LEU A 37 7.39 -0.92 -5.12
C LEU A 37 7.19 -2.20 -4.32
N TYR A 38 7.97 -2.37 -3.26
CA TYR A 38 7.86 -3.52 -2.36
C TYR A 38 7.26 -3.07 -1.03
N LEU A 39 6.25 -3.79 -0.57
CA LEU A 39 5.71 -3.67 0.78
C LEU A 39 6.24 -4.85 1.59
N GLU A 40 7.04 -4.55 2.61
CA GLU A 40 7.59 -5.53 3.54
C GLU A 40 6.99 -5.29 4.93
N PHE A 41 6.70 -6.37 5.64
CA PHE A 41 6.25 -6.34 7.03
C PHE A 41 6.60 -7.66 7.73
N ASP A 42 6.67 -7.61 9.05
CA ASP A 42 6.84 -8.77 9.90
C ASP A 42 5.51 -9.16 10.52
N ASP A 43 5.14 -10.45 10.46
CA ASP A 43 4.11 -11.04 11.33
C ASP A 43 4.81 -11.80 12.47
N ILE A 44 4.63 -11.32 13.71
CA ILE A 44 5.31 -11.88 14.88
C ILE A 44 4.59 -13.10 15.47
N LEU A 45 3.45 -13.52 14.89
CA LEU A 45 2.77 -14.74 15.29
C LEU A 45 3.42 -15.96 14.62
N ALA A 46 3.64 -17.01 15.39
CA ALA A 46 4.21 -18.27 14.91
C ALA A 46 3.15 -19.17 14.24
N ASN A 47 2.27 -18.59 13.42
CA ASN A 47 1.24 -19.32 12.67
C ASN A 47 1.31 -18.99 11.18
N GLU A 48 0.76 -19.89 10.36
CA GLU A 48 0.61 -19.64 8.92
C GLU A 48 -0.64 -18.78 8.73
N GLN A 49 -0.46 -17.60 8.15
CA GLN A 49 -1.55 -16.70 7.78
C GLN A 49 -1.52 -16.42 6.29
N ASP A 50 -2.71 -16.30 5.71
CA ASP A 50 -2.88 -15.89 4.33
C ASP A 50 -3.15 -14.38 4.28
N TYR A 51 -2.27 -13.67 3.57
CA TYR A 51 -2.36 -12.22 3.38
C TYR A 51 -2.84 -11.90 1.98
N TYR A 52 -3.89 -11.10 1.88
CA TYR A 52 -4.44 -10.62 0.63
C TYR A 52 -4.30 -9.10 0.56
N TYR A 53 -3.95 -8.58 -0.62
CA TYR A 53 -3.78 -7.15 -0.83
C TYR A 53 -4.85 -6.59 -1.75
N LYS A 54 -5.17 -5.30 -1.58
CA LYS A 54 -6.07 -4.54 -2.44
C LYS A 54 -5.37 -3.25 -2.88
N ILE A 55 -5.47 -2.92 -4.16
CA ILE A 55 -4.98 -1.65 -4.70
C ILE A 55 -6.19 -0.73 -4.95
N VAL A 56 -6.15 0.48 -4.41
CA VAL A 56 -7.20 1.50 -4.55
C VAL A 56 -6.59 2.77 -5.13
N HIS A 57 -7.15 3.25 -6.23
CA HIS A 57 -6.78 4.55 -6.79
C HIS A 57 -7.59 5.66 -6.11
N CYS A 58 -6.89 6.68 -5.60
CA CYS A 58 -7.48 7.84 -4.96
C CYS A 58 -7.14 9.14 -5.71
N ASP A 59 -8.01 10.12 -5.59
CA ASP A 59 -7.78 11.48 -6.07
C ASP A 59 -6.86 12.26 -5.12
N TYR A 60 -6.54 13.51 -5.46
CA TYR A 60 -5.58 14.35 -4.74
C TYR A 60 -5.94 14.59 -3.24
N ASP A 61 -7.21 14.41 -2.88
CA ASP A 61 -7.75 14.57 -1.53
C ASP A 61 -7.90 13.24 -0.78
N TRP A 62 -7.34 12.15 -1.33
CA TRP A 62 -7.42 10.77 -0.84
C TRP A 62 -8.81 10.13 -0.90
N THR A 63 -9.79 10.76 -1.55
CA THR A 63 -11.06 10.11 -1.84
C THR A 63 -10.88 9.05 -2.92
N THR A 64 -11.58 7.91 -2.81
CA THR A 64 -11.51 6.87 -3.84
C THR A 64 -12.06 7.41 -5.14
N SER A 65 -11.25 7.34 -6.20
CA SER A 65 -11.65 7.81 -7.51
C SER A 65 -12.78 6.95 -8.10
N SER A 66 -13.50 7.50 -9.09
CA SER A 66 -14.53 6.77 -9.84
C SER A 66 -13.97 5.83 -10.92
N LEU A 67 -12.64 5.70 -11.02
CA LEU A 67 -11.99 4.84 -12.00
C LEU A 67 -12.30 3.35 -11.73
N LEU A 68 -12.62 2.63 -12.80
CA LEU A 68 -12.72 1.18 -12.76
C LEU A 68 -11.32 0.58 -12.55
N LYS A 69 -11.22 -0.55 -11.84
CA LYS A 69 -9.94 -1.23 -11.59
C LYS A 69 -9.14 -1.48 -12.87
N SER A 70 -9.79 -1.89 -13.94
CA SER A 70 -9.16 -2.13 -15.25
C SER A 70 -8.55 -0.88 -15.90
N GLN A 71 -8.84 0.32 -15.39
CA GLN A 71 -8.25 1.56 -15.89
C GLN A 71 -6.92 1.90 -15.22
N PHE A 72 -6.63 1.37 -14.04
CA PHE A 72 -5.40 1.69 -13.29
C PHE A 72 -4.60 0.45 -12.87
N LEU A 73 -5.18 -0.75 -12.94
CA LEU A 73 -4.54 -2.01 -12.58
C LEU A 73 -4.55 -2.95 -13.77
N ASP A 74 -3.35 -3.36 -14.20
CA ASP A 74 -3.16 -4.50 -15.08
C ASP A 74 -2.92 -5.74 -14.22
N GLY A 75 -3.90 -6.66 -14.20
CA GLY A 75 -3.93 -7.82 -13.32
C GLY A 75 -5.10 -7.83 -12.34
N VAL A 76 -4.97 -8.62 -11.27
CA VAL A 76 -6.03 -8.85 -10.28
C VAL A 76 -5.44 -8.79 -8.88
N ASP A 77 -6.08 -8.06 -7.98
CA ASP A 77 -5.73 -8.01 -6.55
C ASP A 77 -6.52 -9.06 -5.74
N ASN A 78 -6.20 -9.23 -4.45
CA ASN A 78 -6.74 -10.31 -3.60
C ASN A 78 -6.41 -11.72 -4.09
N GLN A 79 -5.20 -11.89 -4.63
CA GLN A 79 -4.63 -13.21 -4.91
C GLN A 79 -3.61 -13.56 -3.82
N ARG A 80 -3.56 -14.85 -3.46
CA ARG A 80 -2.62 -15.43 -2.50
C ARG A 80 -1.26 -15.63 -3.16
#